data_AF-A0A2I0IU06-F1
#
_entry.id   AF-A0A2I0IU06-F1
#
_cell.length_a   1.000
_cell.length_b   1.000
_cell.length_c   1.000
_cell.angle_alpha   90.00
_cell.angle_beta   90.00
_cell.angle_gamma   90.00
#
_symmetry.space_group_name_H-M   'P 1'
#
loop_
_entity.id
_entity.type
_entity.pdbx_description
1 polymer ?
#
loop_
_entity_poly.entity_id
_entity_poly.type
_entity_poly.pdbx_seq_one_letter_code
_entity_poly.pdbx_strand_id
1 'polypeptide(L)'
;MKAMETIQDLIEEGKLRTVWWALCIFAVTYFLSHTSKSMLMNIPVAILLVSGLRILLTEVEFRRKVRSGRPHTYLTLLERKQMSLNDSRLSTPPPPPKWKRKIGSPVVEAAANEFIEKLLKEFVVDLWYSDITPDKDFPEQIRGIILDAIGEISGRVKAINLVDLLTRDIIDLVGDHLDVFRRIQATIGTDVMRTLSSEERDERLKYHLMASKELHPALISPESEYKVLQHLMSGVIASVLKPREAQCPVVRSIARELVTCLVVQPLMNFASPV
;
A
#
# COMPACT_ATOMS: atom_id res chain seq x y z
N MET A 1 -30.03 11.68 -30.12
CA MET A 1 -30.10 10.20 -30.04
C MET A 1 -31.55 9.81 -29.81
N LYS A 2 -32.09 8.89 -30.63
CA LYS A 2 -33.45 8.37 -30.49
C LYS A 2 -33.59 7.66 -29.13
N ALA A 3 -34.67 7.86 -28.40
CA ALA A 3 -34.93 7.17 -27.14
C ALA A 3 -35.09 5.66 -27.43
N MET A 4 -34.27 4.83 -26.79
CA MET A 4 -34.28 3.37 -26.97
C MET A 4 -35.34 2.77 -26.04
N GLU A 5 -36.49 2.39 -26.58
CA GLU A 5 -37.62 1.88 -25.79
C GLU A 5 -37.86 0.38 -25.95
N THR A 6 -37.22 -0.32 -26.90
CA THR A 6 -37.41 -1.77 -27.11
C THR A 6 -36.11 -2.57 -27.11
N ILE A 7 -36.20 -3.83 -26.66
CA ILE A 7 -35.09 -4.81 -26.64
C ILE A 7 -34.49 -5.02 -28.05
N GLN A 8 -35.30 -4.86 -29.09
CA GLN A 8 -34.89 -4.93 -30.48
C GLN A 8 -33.82 -3.87 -30.82
N ASP A 9 -33.97 -2.63 -30.33
CA ASP A 9 -33.03 -1.54 -30.56
C ASP A 9 -31.68 -1.78 -29.85
N LEU A 10 -31.71 -2.44 -28.69
CA LEU A 10 -30.50 -2.87 -27.97
C LEU A 10 -29.72 -3.92 -28.75
N ILE A 11 -30.42 -4.86 -29.38
CA ILE A 11 -29.81 -5.91 -30.20
C ILE A 11 -29.19 -5.32 -31.47
N GLU A 12 -29.90 -4.41 -32.15
CA GLU A 12 -29.40 -3.74 -33.36
C GLU A 12 -28.17 -2.86 -33.06
N GLU A 13 -28.18 -2.09 -31.96
CA GLU A 13 -27.03 -1.31 -31.51
C GLU A 13 -25.85 -2.22 -31.11
N GLY A 14 -26.13 -3.36 -30.47
CA GLY A 14 -25.14 -4.37 -30.14
C GLY A 14 -24.45 -4.92 -31.39
N LYS A 15 -25.23 -5.31 -32.40
CA LYS A 15 -24.71 -5.78 -33.69
C LYS A 15 -23.85 -4.71 -34.36
N LEU A 16 -24.33 -3.46 -34.43
CA LEU A 16 -23.60 -2.36 -35.04
C LEU A 16 -22.24 -2.13 -34.35
N ARG A 17 -22.20 -2.19 -33.01
CA ARG A 17 -20.95 -2.08 -32.25
C ARG A 17 -20.03 -3.25 -32.50
N THR A 18 -20.54 -4.48 -32.54
CA THR A 18 -19.70 -5.65 -32.84
C THR A 18 -19.08 -5.58 -34.23
N VAL A 19 -19.80 -5.05 -35.23
CA VAL A 19 -19.26 -4.84 -36.58
C VAL A 19 -18.16 -3.77 -36.57
N TRP A 20 -18.37 -2.65 -35.88
CA TRP A 20 -17.34 -1.62 -35.71
C TRP A 20 -16.08 -2.15 -35.02
N TRP A 21 -16.24 -2.92 -33.93
CA TRP A 21 -15.11 -3.55 -33.24
C TRP A 21 -14.37 -4.55 -34.14
N ALA A 22 -15.09 -5.38 -34.89
CA ALA A 22 -14.48 -6.32 -35.83
C ALA A 22 -13.70 -5.61 -36.93
N LEU A 23 -14.23 -4.50 -37.47
CA LEU A 23 -13.58 -3.70 -38.51
C LEU A 23 -12.35 -2.97 -37.96
N CYS A 24 -12.41 -2.44 -36.73
CA CYS A 24 -11.26 -1.87 -36.04
C CYS A 24 -10.16 -2.91 -35.80
N ILE A 25 -10.50 -4.10 -35.27
CA ILE A 25 -9.54 -5.19 -35.05
C ILE A 25 -8.91 -5.61 -36.38
N PHE A 26 -9.72 -5.79 -37.43
CA PHE A 26 -9.23 -6.14 -38.75
C PHE A 26 -8.24 -5.08 -39.28
N ALA A 27 -8.57 -3.80 -39.20
CA ALA A 27 -7.68 -2.70 -39.62
C ALA A 27 -6.35 -2.73 -38.84
N VAL A 28 -6.40 -2.87 -37.52
CA VAL A 28 -5.18 -2.96 -36.67
C VAL A 28 -4.33 -4.17 -37.05
N THR A 29 -4.94 -5.34 -37.22
CA THR A 29 -4.22 -6.57 -37.62
C THR A 29 -3.65 -6.48 -39.04
N TYR A 30 -4.32 -5.81 -39.97
CA TYR A 30 -3.84 -5.56 -41.32
C TYR A 30 -2.61 -4.64 -41.31
N PHE A 31 -2.65 -3.54 -40.55
CA PHE A 31 -1.50 -2.65 -40.37
C PHE A 31 -0.32 -3.36 -39.70
N LEU A 32 -0.57 -4.17 -38.67
CA LEU A 32 0.46 -5.02 -38.04
C LEU A 32 1.06 -6.05 -39.02
N SER A 33 0.26 -6.56 -39.96
CA SER A 33 0.73 -7.54 -40.96
C SER A 33 1.55 -6.90 -42.10
N HIS A 34 1.36 -5.61 -42.38
CA HIS A 34 2.15 -4.86 -43.36
C HIS A 34 3.31 -4.07 -42.72
N THR A 35 3.65 -4.40 -41.49
CA THR A 35 4.76 -3.79 -40.75
C THR A 35 6.10 -4.22 -41.37
N SER A 36 6.89 -3.24 -41.84
CA SER A 36 8.16 -3.49 -42.53
C SER A 36 9.25 -4.00 -41.57
N LYS A 37 10.28 -4.69 -42.08
CA LYS A 37 11.43 -5.18 -41.28
C LYS A 37 12.25 -4.06 -40.62
N SER A 38 12.08 -2.79 -41.02
CA SER A 38 12.79 -1.65 -40.45
C SER A 38 12.02 -1.04 -39.28
N MET A 39 12.63 -1.06 -38.09
CA MET A 39 12.03 -0.59 -36.83
C MET A 39 11.59 0.88 -36.89
N LEU A 40 12.32 1.72 -37.64
CA LEU A 40 12.08 3.17 -37.71
C LEU A 40 10.80 3.54 -38.49
N MET A 41 10.44 2.76 -39.50
CA MET A 41 9.22 3.00 -40.30
C MET A 41 7.92 2.66 -39.54
N ASN A 42 8.03 1.92 -38.44
CA ASN A 42 6.87 1.46 -37.65
C ASN A 42 6.51 2.42 -36.50
N ILE A 43 7.40 3.37 -36.18
CA ILE A 43 7.21 4.37 -35.12
C ILE A 43 5.99 5.27 -35.38
N PRO A 44 5.79 5.84 -36.59
CA PRO A 44 4.62 6.70 -36.85
C PRO A 44 3.29 5.97 -36.70
N VAL A 45 3.24 4.71 -37.16
CA VAL A 45 2.03 3.86 -37.06
C VAL A 45 1.72 3.52 -35.59
N ALA A 46 2.74 3.21 -34.79
CA ALA A 46 2.57 2.95 -33.36
C ALA A 46 2.05 4.19 -32.61
N ILE A 47 2.57 5.39 -32.91
CA ILE A 47 2.09 6.65 -32.31
C ILE A 47 0.62 6.92 -32.68
N LEU A 48 0.22 6.65 -33.92
CA LEU A 48 -1.18 6.80 -34.37
C LEU A 48 -2.11 5.80 -33.67
N LEU A 49 -1.68 4.55 -33.49
CA LEU A 49 -2.46 3.53 -32.78
C LEU A 49 -2.63 3.88 -31.29
N VAL A 50 -1.56 4.31 -30.63
CA VAL A 50 -1.61 4.68 -29.20
C VAL A 50 -2.44 5.95 -28.98
N SER A 51 -2.33 6.95 -29.86
CA SER A 51 -3.14 8.16 -29.77
C SER A 51 -4.61 7.89 -30.06
N GLY A 52 -4.93 7.08 -31.07
CA GLY A 52 -6.29 6.61 -31.34
C GLY A 52 -6.90 5.83 -30.17
N LEU A 53 -6.12 4.94 -29.56
CA LEU A 53 -6.55 4.18 -28.37
C LEU A 53 -6.81 5.09 -27.17
N ARG A 54 -5.93 6.08 -26.92
CA ARG A 54 -6.13 7.09 -25.88
C ARG A 54 -7.42 7.87 -26.08
N ILE A 55 -7.71 8.31 -27.31
CA ILE A 55 -8.93 9.06 -27.63
C ILE A 55 -10.17 8.19 -27.41
N LEU A 56 -10.16 6.94 -27.89
CA LEU A 56 -11.28 6.02 -27.71
C LEU A 56 -11.54 5.70 -26.24
N LEU A 57 -10.48 5.43 -25.45
CA LEU A 57 -10.62 5.18 -24.01
C LEU A 57 -11.18 6.41 -23.29
N THR A 58 -10.69 7.61 -23.62
CA THR A 58 -11.17 8.86 -23.01
C THR A 58 -12.63 9.15 -23.39
N GLU A 59 -13.03 8.91 -24.65
CA GLU A 59 -14.39 9.14 -25.12
C GLU A 59 -15.38 8.10 -24.55
N VAL A 60 -14.95 6.84 -24.38
CA VAL A 60 -15.72 5.79 -23.70
C VAL A 60 -15.88 6.12 -22.21
N GLU A 61 -14.83 6.60 -21.54
CA GLU A 61 -14.92 7.10 -20.17
C GLU A 61 -15.87 8.30 -20.06
N PHE A 62 -15.77 9.27 -20.96
CA PHE A 62 -16.68 10.42 -21.00
C PHE A 62 -18.13 9.99 -21.26
N ARG A 63 -18.39 9.08 -22.21
CA ARG A 63 -19.74 8.54 -22.44
C ARG A 63 -20.23 7.70 -21.28
N ARG A 64 -19.37 6.97 -20.57
CA ARG A 64 -19.73 6.26 -19.33
C ARG A 64 -20.08 7.25 -18.21
N LYS A 65 -19.37 8.38 -18.13
CA LYS A 65 -19.59 9.47 -17.16
C LYS A 65 -20.85 10.30 -17.49
N VAL A 66 -21.14 10.54 -18.78
CA VAL A 66 -22.36 11.24 -19.25
C VAL A 66 -23.59 10.33 -19.25
N ARG A 67 -23.44 9.03 -19.54
CA ARG A 67 -24.52 8.03 -19.47
C ARG A 67 -24.78 7.53 -18.05
N SER A 68 -23.94 7.89 -17.07
CA SER A 68 -24.28 7.86 -15.64
C SER A 68 -25.32 8.96 -15.33
N GLY A 69 -26.45 8.93 -16.02
CA GLY A 69 -27.68 9.44 -15.44
C GLY A 69 -27.98 8.57 -14.23
N ARG A 70 -27.89 9.16 -13.03
CA ARG A 70 -28.19 8.54 -11.73
C ARG A 70 -29.37 7.55 -11.87
N PRO A 71 -29.15 6.22 -11.75
CA PRO A 71 -30.27 5.35 -11.50
C PRO A 71 -30.74 5.68 -10.08
N HIS A 72 -31.96 6.21 -9.94
CA HIS A 72 -32.63 6.40 -8.66
C HIS A 72 -32.75 5.02 -7.98
N THR A 73 -31.75 4.65 -7.20
CA THR A 73 -31.66 3.32 -6.58
C THR A 73 -31.28 3.50 -5.13
N TYR A 74 -32.08 2.87 -4.26
CA TYR A 74 -31.94 2.56 -2.82
C TYR A 74 -31.13 3.51 -1.91
N LEU A 75 -29.92 3.91 -2.28
CA LEU A 75 -29.08 4.89 -1.58
C LEU A 75 -29.75 6.26 -1.46
N THR A 76 -30.43 6.76 -2.49
CA THR A 76 -31.19 8.02 -2.41
C THR A 76 -32.43 7.89 -1.51
N LEU A 77 -32.97 6.67 -1.37
CA LEU A 77 -34.10 6.40 -0.47
C LEU A 77 -33.64 6.21 0.99
N LEU A 78 -32.41 5.73 1.18
CA LEU A 78 -31.72 5.69 2.48
C LEU A 78 -31.24 7.08 2.91
N GLU A 79 -30.73 7.90 1.99
CA GLU A 79 -30.39 9.32 2.20
C GLU A 79 -31.65 10.11 2.60
N ARG A 80 -32.80 9.82 1.97
CA ARG A 80 -34.10 10.41 2.34
C ARG A 80 -34.69 9.86 3.65
N LYS A 81 -34.30 8.64 4.06
CA LYS A 81 -34.63 8.05 5.37
C LYS A 81 -33.59 8.35 6.44
N GLN A 82 -32.51 9.04 6.09
CA GLN A 82 -31.47 9.42 7.03
C GLN A 82 -32.08 10.43 8.00
N MET A 83 -32.16 10.05 9.27
CA MET A 83 -32.73 10.87 10.32
C MET A 83 -32.06 12.24 10.31
N SER A 84 -32.88 13.29 10.51
CA SER A 84 -32.45 14.68 10.61
C SER A 84 -31.15 14.79 11.41
N LEU A 85 -30.10 15.35 10.79
CA LEU A 85 -28.80 15.61 11.42
C LEU A 85 -28.89 16.50 12.69
N ASN A 86 -30.05 17.11 12.96
CA ASN A 86 -30.31 17.98 14.11
C ASN A 86 -31.15 17.32 15.23
N ASP A 87 -31.22 15.99 15.31
CA ASP A 87 -31.91 15.36 16.43
C ASP A 87 -31.12 15.52 17.74
N SER A 88 -31.63 16.37 18.63
CA SER A 88 -31.07 16.67 19.96
C SER A 88 -30.80 15.44 20.84
N ARG A 89 -31.40 14.28 20.53
CA ARG A 89 -31.15 12.99 21.21
C ARG A 89 -29.84 12.31 20.78
N LEU A 90 -29.22 12.78 19.70
CA LEU A 90 -27.89 12.37 19.21
C LEU A 90 -26.78 13.34 19.63
N SER A 91 -27.11 14.50 20.21
CA SER A 91 -26.17 15.57 20.59
C SER A 91 -25.48 15.34 21.95
N THR A 92 -25.27 14.08 22.36
CA THR A 92 -24.21 13.83 23.34
C THR A 92 -22.87 14.02 22.64
N PRO A 93 -21.97 14.89 23.13
CA PRO A 93 -20.64 15.00 22.54
C PRO A 93 -20.02 13.59 22.54
N PRO A 94 -19.56 13.07 21.39
CA PRO A 94 -18.99 11.74 21.35
C PRO A 94 -17.85 11.70 22.38
N PRO A 95 -17.76 10.62 23.18
CA PRO A 95 -16.66 10.49 24.13
C PRO A 95 -15.34 10.68 23.37
N PRO A 96 -14.35 11.36 23.96
CA PRO A 96 -13.09 11.61 23.28
C PRO A 96 -12.55 10.29 22.75
N PRO A 97 -12.10 10.28 21.48
CA PRO A 97 -11.80 9.02 20.82
C PRO A 97 -10.74 8.27 21.62
N LYS A 98 -10.95 6.96 21.79
CA LYS A 98 -10.23 6.13 22.77
C LYS A 98 -8.71 6.22 22.62
N TRP A 99 -8.22 6.46 21.40
CA TRP A 99 -6.79 6.65 21.11
C TRP A 99 -6.16 7.83 21.85
N LYS A 100 -6.86 8.97 22.03
CA LYS A 100 -6.31 10.14 22.72
C LYS A 100 -5.92 9.82 24.16
N ARG A 101 -6.79 9.07 24.85
CA ARG A 101 -6.51 8.59 26.22
C ARG A 101 -5.30 7.66 26.27
N LYS A 102 -5.08 6.87 25.22
CA LYS A 102 -3.94 5.94 25.15
C LYS A 102 -2.62 6.68 24.89
N ILE A 103 -2.61 7.70 24.03
CA ILE A 103 -1.41 8.50 23.74
C ILE A 103 -1.03 9.39 24.94
N GLY A 104 -1.97 10.18 25.47
CA GLY A 104 -1.77 10.94 26.71
C GLY A 104 -0.60 11.94 26.70
N SER A 105 -0.17 12.40 25.52
CA SER A 105 0.89 13.40 25.33
C SER A 105 0.54 14.32 24.17
N PRO A 106 0.33 15.63 24.39
CA PRO A 106 -0.14 16.55 23.35
C PRO A 106 0.86 16.71 22.21
N VAL A 107 2.16 16.62 22.50
CA VAL A 107 3.23 16.70 21.50
C VAL A 107 3.18 15.48 20.57
N VAL A 108 3.00 14.28 21.12
CA VAL A 108 2.89 13.04 20.34
C VAL A 108 1.59 13.02 19.53
N GLU A 109 0.49 13.50 20.11
CA GLU A 109 -0.78 13.65 19.39
C GLU A 109 -0.65 14.61 18.21
N ALA A 110 0.00 15.76 18.38
CA ALA A 110 0.23 16.73 17.31
C ALA A 110 1.08 16.12 16.18
N ALA A 111 2.21 15.51 16.52
CA ALA A 111 3.09 14.86 15.55
C ALA A 111 2.40 13.71 14.81
N ALA A 112 1.61 12.88 15.50
CA ALA A 112 0.85 11.81 14.88
C ALA A 112 -0.21 12.35 13.91
N ASN A 113 -0.93 13.41 14.28
CA ASN A 113 -1.92 14.04 13.41
C ASN A 113 -1.26 14.63 12.15
N GLU A 114 -0.13 15.33 12.29
CA GLU A 114 0.62 15.88 11.16
C GLU A 114 1.12 14.77 10.22
N PHE A 115 1.70 13.70 10.79
CA PHE A 115 2.17 12.55 10.02
C PHE A 115 1.03 11.90 9.22
N ILE A 116 -0.12 11.66 9.87
CA ILE A 116 -1.29 11.05 9.21
C ILE A 116 -1.84 11.97 8.12
N GLU A 117 -1.88 13.28 8.36
CA GLU A 117 -2.34 14.24 7.36
C GLU A 117 -1.48 14.18 6.10
N LYS A 118 -0.16 14.17 6.25
CA LYS A 118 0.78 14.02 5.11
C LYS A 118 0.59 12.68 4.40
N LEU A 119 0.51 11.58 5.16
CA LEU A 119 0.33 10.24 4.61
C LEU A 119 -0.98 10.12 3.81
N LEU A 120 -2.10 10.58 4.37
CA LEU A 120 -3.39 10.52 3.68
C LEU A 120 -3.43 11.43 2.47
N LYS A 121 -2.88 12.64 2.58
CA LYS A 121 -2.83 13.58 1.48
C LYS A 121 -2.07 12.98 0.30
N GLU A 122 -0.83 12.55 0.52
CA GLU A 122 0.04 12.07 -0.56
C GLU A 122 -0.41 10.73 -1.13
N PHE A 123 -0.79 9.76 -0.29
CA PHE A 123 -0.99 8.38 -0.75
C PHE A 123 -2.45 7.97 -0.97
N VAL A 124 -3.40 8.74 -0.45
CA VAL A 124 -4.83 8.44 -0.62
C VAL A 124 -5.49 9.50 -1.48
N VAL A 125 -5.44 10.77 -1.04
CA VAL A 125 -6.19 11.86 -1.68
C VAL A 125 -5.60 12.23 -3.02
N ASP A 126 -4.33 12.64 -3.05
CA ASP A 126 -3.65 13.17 -4.22
C ASP A 126 -3.28 12.07 -5.22
N LEU A 127 -2.99 10.85 -4.74
CA LEU A 127 -2.55 9.74 -5.60
C LEU A 127 -3.69 9.16 -6.45
N TRP A 128 -4.92 9.06 -5.92
CA TRP A 128 -6.00 8.37 -6.65
C TRP A 128 -7.42 8.72 -6.22
N TYR A 129 -7.68 9.08 -4.96
CA TYR A 129 -9.07 9.20 -4.48
C TYR A 129 -9.78 10.44 -5.05
N SER A 130 -9.07 11.58 -5.11
CA SER A 130 -9.62 12.84 -5.62
C SER A 130 -10.00 12.80 -7.10
N ASP A 131 -9.31 11.98 -7.90
CA ASP A 131 -9.62 11.76 -9.31
C ASP A 131 -10.94 11.00 -9.52
N ILE A 132 -11.34 10.21 -8.52
CA ILE A 132 -12.54 9.35 -8.56
C ILE A 132 -13.75 10.09 -7.98
N THR A 133 -13.59 10.74 -6.82
CA THR A 133 -14.70 11.35 -6.08
C THR A 133 -14.26 12.56 -5.23
N PRO A 134 -15.10 13.60 -5.10
CA PRO A 134 -14.85 14.72 -4.18
C PRO A 134 -15.21 14.41 -2.71
N ASP A 135 -15.71 13.21 -2.44
CA ASP A 135 -16.03 12.75 -1.08
C ASP A 135 -14.80 12.81 -0.14
N LYS A 136 -15.03 12.94 1.17
CA LYS A 136 -13.98 12.91 2.20
C LYS A 136 -14.21 11.85 3.27
N ASP A 137 -15.34 11.14 3.23
CA ASP A 137 -15.71 10.19 4.26
C ASP A 137 -14.75 9.00 4.33
N PHE A 138 -14.26 8.53 3.18
CA PHE A 138 -13.31 7.42 3.14
C PHE A 138 -11.91 7.78 3.70
N PRO A 139 -11.26 8.89 3.29
CA PRO A 139 -10.02 9.36 3.93
C PRO A 139 -10.15 9.55 5.44
N GLU A 140 -11.26 10.14 5.91
CA GLU A 140 -11.51 10.32 7.36
C GLU A 140 -11.70 8.98 8.10
N GLN A 141 -12.30 7.98 7.46
CA GLN A 141 -12.36 6.63 8.04
C GLN A 141 -10.98 5.99 8.16
N ILE A 142 -10.12 6.12 7.13
CA ILE A 142 -8.74 5.63 7.22
C ILE A 142 -7.99 6.35 8.34
N ARG A 143 -8.17 7.68 8.46
CA ARG A 143 -7.61 8.50 9.54
C ARG A 143 -7.95 7.92 10.92
N GLY A 144 -9.22 7.58 11.13
CA GLY A 144 -9.69 6.97 12.37
C GLY A 144 -9.03 5.63 12.68
N ILE A 145 -8.89 4.76 11.66
CA ILE A 145 -8.23 3.45 11.80
C ILE A 145 -6.75 3.62 12.19
N ILE A 146 -6.03 4.53 11.52
CA ILE A 146 -4.61 4.76 11.82
C ILE A 146 -4.44 5.32 13.24
N LEU A 147 -5.26 6.28 13.65
CA LEU A 147 -5.23 6.83 15.00
C LEU A 147 -5.51 5.78 16.07
N ASP A 148 -6.50 4.93 15.85
CA ASP A 148 -6.80 3.83 16.75
C ASP A 148 -5.63 2.84 16.83
N ALA A 149 -5.00 2.51 15.71
CA ALA A 149 -3.80 1.67 15.68
C ALA A 149 -2.62 2.29 16.45
N ILE A 150 -2.33 3.58 16.24
CA ILE A 150 -1.30 4.30 17.02
C ILE A 150 -1.66 4.32 18.51
N GLY A 151 -2.93 4.50 18.84
CA GLY A 151 -3.42 4.40 20.21
C GLY A 151 -3.17 3.04 20.84
N GLU A 152 -3.45 1.93 20.13
CA GLU A 152 -3.16 0.58 20.61
C GLU A 152 -1.65 0.35 20.80
N ILE A 153 -0.82 0.80 19.85
CA ILE A 153 0.64 0.72 19.95
C ILE A 153 1.12 1.50 21.18
N SER A 154 0.69 2.76 21.32
CA SER A 154 1.07 3.62 22.44
C SER A 154 0.70 3.00 23.79
N GLY A 155 -0.51 2.44 23.89
CA GLY A 155 -0.95 1.73 25.10
C GLY A 155 -0.05 0.53 25.45
N ARG A 156 0.38 -0.23 24.44
CA ARG A 156 1.29 -1.38 24.66
C ARG A 156 2.70 -0.96 24.98
N VAL A 157 3.25 0.04 24.30
CA VAL A 157 4.60 0.57 24.57
C VAL A 157 4.70 1.05 26.02
N LYS A 158 3.66 1.70 26.54
CA LYS A 158 3.60 2.12 27.94
C LYS A 158 3.59 0.97 28.95
N ALA A 159 3.13 -0.21 28.53
CA ALA A 159 3.10 -1.40 29.38
C ALA A 159 4.43 -2.18 29.37
N ILE A 160 5.37 -1.82 28.49
CA ILE A 160 6.68 -2.46 28.42
C ILE A 160 7.54 -1.99 29.59
N ASN A 161 8.15 -2.94 30.30
CA ASN A 161 9.19 -2.63 31.28
C ASN A 161 10.48 -2.23 30.54
N LEU A 162 10.72 -0.93 30.42
CA LEU A 162 11.86 -0.40 29.70
C LEU A 162 13.21 -0.85 30.29
N VAL A 163 13.28 -1.05 31.62
CA VAL A 163 14.50 -1.53 32.27
C VAL A 163 14.81 -2.94 31.78
N ASP A 164 13.87 -3.87 31.89
CA ASP A 164 14.05 -5.25 31.43
C ASP A 164 14.38 -5.32 29.93
N LEU A 165 13.68 -4.53 29.11
CA LEU A 165 13.92 -4.47 27.67
C LEU A 165 15.37 -4.06 27.36
N LEU A 166 15.86 -3.00 28.01
CA LEU A 166 17.19 -2.44 27.74
C LEU A 166 18.33 -3.24 28.38
N THR A 167 18.15 -3.74 29.61
CA THR A 167 19.24 -4.36 30.38
C THR A 167 19.29 -5.87 30.25
N ARG A 168 18.19 -6.52 29.87
CA ARG A 168 18.16 -7.96 29.68
C ARG A 168 17.94 -8.28 28.21
N ASP A 169 16.77 -7.96 27.67
CA ASP A 169 16.34 -8.50 26.39
C ASP A 169 17.24 -8.03 25.22
N ILE A 170 17.62 -6.75 25.19
CA ILE A 170 18.56 -6.22 24.17
C ILE A 170 19.99 -6.71 24.41
N ILE A 171 20.43 -6.82 25.66
CA ILE A 171 21.79 -7.30 25.97
C ILE A 171 21.94 -8.77 25.58
N ASP A 172 20.93 -9.60 25.88
CA ASP A 172 20.88 -11.00 25.49
C ASP A 172 20.91 -11.13 23.96
N LEU A 173 20.10 -10.34 23.24
CA LEU A 173 20.08 -10.33 21.78
C LEU A 173 21.45 -9.94 21.17
N VAL A 174 22.09 -8.90 21.71
CA VAL A 174 23.44 -8.50 21.27
C VAL A 174 24.47 -9.58 21.62
N GLY A 175 24.34 -10.20 22.79
CA GLY A 175 25.17 -11.33 23.23
C GLY A 175 25.10 -12.49 22.25
N ASP A 176 23.88 -12.92 21.88
CA ASP A 176 23.64 -13.98 20.91
C ASP A 176 24.31 -13.67 19.56
N HIS A 177 24.16 -12.43 19.07
CA HIS A 177 24.81 -11.99 17.83
C HIS A 177 26.35 -11.99 17.93
N LEU A 178 26.91 -11.55 19.06
CA LEU A 178 28.34 -11.58 19.30
C LEU A 178 28.89 -13.01 19.38
N ASP A 179 28.14 -13.94 19.96
CA ASP A 179 28.54 -15.34 20.07
C ASP A 179 28.49 -16.06 18.72
N VAL A 180 27.46 -15.77 17.90
CA VAL A 180 27.42 -16.20 16.50
C VAL A 180 28.64 -15.66 15.75
N PHE A 181 28.91 -14.36 15.86
CA PHE A 181 30.06 -13.73 15.20
C PHE A 181 31.39 -14.36 15.64
N ARG A 182 31.63 -14.52 16.94
CA ARG A 182 32.86 -15.13 17.48
C ARG A 182 33.05 -16.57 17.00
N ARG A 183 31.98 -17.37 16.99
CA ARG A 183 32.02 -18.77 16.50
C ARG A 183 32.41 -18.83 15.02
N ILE A 184 31.82 -17.96 14.19
CA ILE A 184 32.16 -17.91 12.76
C ILE A 184 33.56 -17.36 12.55
N GLN A 185 33.95 -16.32 13.30
CA GLN A 185 35.30 -15.76 13.24
C GLN A 185 36.37 -16.81 13.60
N ALA A 186 36.13 -17.63 14.63
CA ALA A 186 37.02 -18.72 15.00
C ALA A 186 37.13 -19.79 13.89
N THR A 187 36.04 -20.02 13.14
CA THR A 187 36.02 -20.94 11.99
C THR A 187 36.83 -20.39 10.82
N ILE A 188 36.82 -19.08 10.59
CA ILE A 188 37.61 -18.42 9.53
C ILE A 188 39.10 -18.30 9.93
N GLY A 189 39.37 -18.14 11.23
CA GLY A 189 40.69 -17.87 11.79
C GLY A 189 40.87 -16.39 12.14
N THR A 190 41.15 -16.11 13.41
CA THR A 190 41.28 -14.74 13.95
C THR A 190 42.44 -13.96 13.31
N ASP A 191 43.57 -14.63 13.08
CA ASP A 191 44.75 -14.01 12.47
C ASP A 191 44.51 -13.67 11.00
N VAL A 192 43.77 -14.53 10.29
CA VAL A 192 43.37 -14.32 8.91
C VAL A 192 42.46 -13.10 8.82
N MET A 193 41.42 -13.03 9.65
CA MET A 193 40.49 -11.89 9.68
C MET A 193 41.22 -10.55 9.93
N ARG A 194 42.29 -10.52 10.74
CA ARG A 194 43.05 -9.28 11.00
C ARG A 194 43.82 -8.76 9.78
N THR A 195 44.12 -9.62 8.81
CA THR A 195 44.90 -9.26 7.60
C THR A 195 44.05 -8.78 6.43
N LEU A 196 42.74 -9.05 6.46
CA LEU A 196 41.80 -8.78 5.38
C LEU A 196 41.26 -7.34 5.43
N SER A 197 40.82 -6.82 4.29
CA SER A 197 40.07 -5.57 4.22
C SER A 197 38.71 -5.68 4.94
N SER A 198 37.99 -4.57 5.09
CA SER A 198 36.63 -4.62 5.67
C SER A 198 35.68 -5.42 4.78
N GLU A 199 35.73 -5.18 3.48
CA GLU A 199 34.88 -5.80 2.47
C GLU A 199 35.16 -7.32 2.39
N GLU A 200 36.44 -7.70 2.40
CA GLU A 200 36.83 -9.11 2.38
C GLU A 200 36.40 -9.86 3.65
N ARG A 201 36.44 -9.19 4.81
CA ARG A 201 35.93 -9.75 6.07
C ARG A 201 34.42 -9.99 6.00
N ASP A 202 33.67 -9.00 5.52
CA ASP A 202 32.21 -9.08 5.43
C ASP A 202 31.76 -10.17 4.45
N GLU A 203 32.41 -10.29 3.29
CA GLU A 203 32.12 -11.35 2.31
C GLU A 203 32.42 -12.75 2.88
N ARG A 204 33.54 -12.93 3.58
CA ARG A 204 33.84 -14.22 4.24
C ARG A 204 32.85 -14.52 5.36
N LEU A 205 32.54 -13.54 6.20
CA LEU A 205 31.57 -13.71 7.29
C LEU A 205 30.21 -14.11 6.73
N LYS A 206 29.73 -13.41 5.69
CA LYS A 206 28.49 -13.71 4.98
C LYS A 206 28.50 -15.12 4.39
N TYR A 207 29.57 -15.51 3.71
CA TYR A 207 29.71 -16.85 3.14
C TYR A 207 29.57 -17.95 4.21
N HIS A 208 30.31 -17.82 5.31
CA HIS A 208 30.25 -18.81 6.39
C HIS A 208 28.90 -18.82 7.14
N LEU A 209 28.28 -17.65 7.36
CA LEU A 209 26.94 -17.54 7.96
C LEU A 209 25.85 -18.15 7.06
N MET A 210 25.96 -17.98 5.73
CA MET A 210 25.06 -18.64 4.78
C MET A 210 25.25 -20.16 4.81
N ALA A 211 26.50 -20.63 4.84
CA ALA A 211 26.81 -22.06 4.90
C ALA A 211 26.30 -22.71 6.20
N SER A 212 26.36 -22.01 7.33
CA SER A 212 25.82 -22.49 8.62
C SER A 212 24.31 -22.30 8.76
N LYS A 213 23.65 -21.61 7.82
CA LYS A 213 22.22 -21.20 7.88
C LYS A 213 21.88 -20.30 9.07
N GLU A 214 22.86 -19.54 9.55
CA GLU A 214 22.71 -18.60 10.67
C GLU A 214 22.64 -17.15 10.22
N LEU A 215 22.77 -16.90 8.90
CA LEU A 215 22.54 -15.58 8.34
C LEU A 215 21.04 -15.21 8.45
N HIS A 216 20.76 -14.05 9.03
CA HIS A 216 19.41 -13.52 9.11
C HIS A 216 18.83 -13.30 7.69
N PRO A 217 17.58 -13.72 7.39
CA PRO A 217 17.02 -13.65 6.04
C PRO A 217 17.03 -12.25 5.40
N ALA A 218 16.92 -11.21 6.23
CA ALA A 218 16.96 -9.82 5.75
C ALA A 218 18.31 -9.44 5.11
N LEU A 219 19.40 -10.12 5.46
CA LEU A 219 20.75 -9.82 4.95
C LEU A 219 21.12 -10.58 3.68
N ILE A 220 20.21 -11.43 3.18
CA ILE A 220 20.47 -12.24 1.97
C ILE A 220 20.38 -11.37 0.71
N SER A 221 19.31 -10.59 0.58
CA SER A 221 19.02 -9.76 -0.58
C SER A 221 18.00 -8.67 -0.22
N PRO A 222 17.93 -7.56 -0.97
CA PRO A 222 16.94 -6.50 -0.70
C PRO A 222 15.49 -6.99 -0.81
N GLU A 223 15.21 -7.98 -1.68
CA GLU A 223 13.89 -8.60 -1.77
C GLU A 223 13.56 -9.43 -0.53
N SER A 224 14.58 -10.07 0.06
CA SER A 224 14.44 -10.87 1.27
C SER A 224 14.24 -9.96 2.48
N GLU A 225 14.96 -8.84 2.55
CA GLU A 225 14.73 -7.77 3.52
C GLU A 225 13.28 -7.28 3.47
N TYR A 226 12.80 -6.92 2.29
CA TYR A 226 11.43 -6.44 2.11
C TYR A 226 10.40 -7.46 2.60
N LYS A 227 10.59 -8.76 2.30
CA LYS A 227 9.71 -9.84 2.80
C LYS A 227 9.75 -9.97 4.32
N VAL A 228 10.92 -9.81 4.95
CA VAL A 228 11.03 -9.81 6.41
C VAL A 228 10.25 -8.63 6.99
N LEU A 229 10.40 -7.43 6.43
CA LEU A 229 9.64 -6.25 6.87
C LEU A 229 8.14 -6.46 6.70
N GLN A 230 7.68 -7.02 5.57
CA GLN A 230 6.27 -7.38 5.37
C GLN A 230 5.78 -8.39 6.43
N HIS A 231 6.60 -9.38 6.79
CA HIS A 231 6.24 -10.37 7.80
C HIS A 231 6.11 -9.75 9.19
N LEU A 232 7.07 -8.92 9.60
CA LEU A 232 7.01 -8.16 10.84
C LEU A 232 5.78 -7.26 10.88
N MET A 233 5.52 -6.53 9.80
CA MET A 233 4.36 -5.64 9.70
C MET A 233 3.03 -6.39 9.68
N SER A 234 3.00 -7.61 9.14
CA SER A 234 1.82 -8.49 9.26
C SER A 234 1.48 -8.78 10.73
N GLY A 235 2.49 -9.07 11.55
CA GLY A 235 2.34 -9.29 12.98
C GLY A 235 1.86 -8.04 13.71
N VAL A 236 2.49 -6.89 13.45
CA VAL A 236 2.08 -5.60 14.03
C VAL A 236 0.63 -5.29 13.68
N ILE A 237 0.24 -5.40 12.41
CA ILE A 237 -1.11 -5.11 11.93
C ILE A 237 -2.15 -6.05 12.54
N ALA A 238 -1.85 -7.35 12.60
CA ALA A 238 -2.72 -8.32 13.25
C ALA A 238 -2.93 -8.00 14.74
N SER A 239 -1.95 -7.36 15.37
CA SER A 239 -2.03 -6.99 16.77
C SER A 239 -2.80 -5.68 17.01
N VAL A 240 -2.86 -4.75 16.05
CA VAL A 240 -3.44 -3.40 16.25
C VAL A 240 -4.83 -3.22 15.62
N LEU A 241 -5.13 -3.94 14.54
CA LEU A 241 -6.42 -3.82 13.87
C LEU A 241 -7.55 -4.38 14.73
N LYS A 242 -8.72 -3.72 14.68
CA LYS A 242 -9.91 -4.23 15.35
C LYS A 242 -10.41 -5.50 14.66
N PRO A 243 -11.16 -6.38 15.36
CA PRO A 243 -11.69 -7.60 14.76
C PRO A 243 -12.46 -7.39 13.45
N ARG A 244 -13.21 -6.29 13.33
CA ARG A 244 -13.98 -5.95 12.12
C ARG A 244 -13.08 -5.64 10.92
N GLU A 245 -11.97 -4.94 11.15
CA GLU A 245 -11.01 -4.56 10.10
C GLU A 245 -10.11 -5.75 9.74
N ALA A 246 -9.67 -6.51 10.75
CA ALA A 246 -8.81 -7.67 10.60
C ALA A 246 -9.46 -8.83 9.81
N GLN A 247 -10.79 -8.93 9.82
CA GLN A 247 -11.54 -9.91 9.04
C GLN A 247 -11.51 -9.65 7.53
N CYS A 248 -11.19 -8.42 7.10
CA CYS A 248 -11.11 -8.08 5.69
C CYS A 248 -9.69 -8.34 5.16
N PRO A 249 -9.48 -9.37 4.29
CA PRO A 249 -8.14 -9.70 3.81
C PRO A 249 -7.52 -8.58 2.98
N VAL A 250 -8.35 -7.82 2.26
CA VAL A 250 -7.93 -6.69 1.43
C VAL A 250 -7.38 -5.56 2.31
N VAL A 251 -8.11 -5.18 3.37
CA VAL A 251 -7.66 -4.15 4.33
C VAL A 251 -6.34 -4.55 4.98
N ARG A 252 -6.21 -5.80 5.43
CA ARG A 252 -4.97 -6.30 6.03
C ARG A 252 -3.79 -6.27 5.06
N SER A 253 -4.02 -6.63 3.80
CA SER A 253 -2.98 -6.65 2.77
C SER A 253 -2.55 -5.24 2.40
N ILE A 254 -3.50 -4.34 2.15
CA ILE A 254 -3.23 -2.93 1.84
C ILE A 254 -2.51 -2.26 3.02
N ALA A 255 -3.01 -2.43 4.25
CA ALA A 255 -2.36 -1.87 5.42
C ALA A 255 -0.92 -2.38 5.58
N ARG A 256 -0.68 -3.67 5.33
CA ARG A 256 0.67 -4.25 5.40
C ARG A 256 1.58 -3.62 4.37
N GLU A 257 1.16 -3.56 3.12
CA GLU A 257 1.99 -2.94 2.09
C GLU A 257 2.26 -1.48 2.41
N LEU A 258 1.22 -0.69 2.69
CA LEU A 258 1.36 0.74 2.98
C LEU A 258 2.34 0.99 4.13
N VAL A 259 2.20 0.30 5.26
CA VAL A 259 3.10 0.54 6.39
C VAL A 259 4.51 0.03 6.10
N THR A 260 4.64 -1.11 5.39
CA THR A 260 5.96 -1.65 5.04
C THR A 260 6.71 -0.73 4.09
N CYS A 261 6.11 -0.30 2.99
CA CYS A 261 6.80 0.44 1.94
C CYS A 261 6.89 1.94 2.23
N LEU A 262 5.91 2.55 2.91
CA LEU A 262 5.90 4.00 3.12
C LEU A 262 6.49 4.42 4.44
N VAL A 263 6.56 3.52 5.42
CA VAL A 263 7.00 3.85 6.78
C VAL A 263 8.25 3.05 7.13
N VAL A 264 8.16 1.73 7.18
CA VAL A 264 9.25 0.91 7.74
C VAL A 264 10.46 0.87 6.82
N GLN A 265 10.28 0.61 5.53
CA GLN A 265 11.40 0.52 4.60
C GLN A 265 12.19 1.85 4.49
N PRO A 266 11.55 3.03 4.36
CA PRO A 266 12.28 4.31 4.41
C PRO A 266 13.03 4.53 5.72
N LEU A 267 12.45 4.13 6.87
CA LEU A 267 13.12 4.22 8.16
C LEU A 267 14.34 3.29 8.26
N MET A 268 14.23 2.06 7.75
CA MET A 268 15.35 1.12 7.71
C MET A 268 16.48 1.61 6.80
N ASN A 269 16.14 2.13 5.62
CA ASN A 269 17.11 2.73 4.70
C ASN A 269 17.79 3.96 5.31
N PHE A 270 17.07 4.73 6.12
CA PHE A 270 17.66 5.86 6.84
C PHE A 270 18.61 5.40 7.97
N ALA A 271 18.23 4.35 8.70
CA ALA A 271 19.01 3.81 9.83
C ALA A 271 20.23 2.98 9.39
N SER A 272 20.21 2.45 8.16
CA SER A 272 21.29 1.68 7.56
C SER A 272 21.91 2.47 6.39
N PRO A 273 22.81 3.43 6.66
CA PRO A 273 23.52 4.13 5.59
C PRO A 273 24.36 3.12 4.81
N VAL A 274 24.19 3.13 3.48
CA VAL A 274 25.02 2.40 2.50
C VAL A 274 26.46 2.88 2.57
#